data_AF-A0A0C9YEQ0-F1
#
_entry.id   AF-A0A0C9YEQ0-F1
#
_cell.length_a   1.000
_cell.length_b   1.000
_cell.length_c   1.000
_cell.angle_alpha   90.00
_cell.angle_beta   90.00
_cell.angle_gamma   90.00
#
_symmetry.space_group_name_H-M   'P 1'
#
loop_
_entity.id
_entity.type
_entity.pdbx_description
1 polymer ?
#
loop_
_entity_poly.entity_id
_entity_poly.type
_entity_poly.pdbx_seq_one_letter_code
_entity_poly.pdbx_strand_id
1 'polypeptide(L)'
;MFIITLLSLFALAGQAYALTIDIGGSVGNVSAADFLDVLDTDLLVVCQDPCRNATILIQNCGTDDLCLCGPLTVTTITACQQCMFDDLIDRFAESTDPRVGSASALTAYGTACSSSVNATIPSQMITLQVPSNWDGPYLVVLSLPATAVVVAAGALLGGSALLLLSNM
;
A
#
# COMPACT_ATOMS: atom_id res chain seq x y z
N MET A 1 45.17 -4.26 -10.90
CA MET A 1 44.09 -4.15 -9.90
C MET A 1 43.83 -2.67 -9.55
N PHE A 2 43.58 -1.83 -10.55
CA PHE A 2 43.31 -0.39 -10.36
C PHE A 2 42.25 0.15 -11.35
N ILE A 3 41.86 -0.68 -12.35
CA ILE A 3 40.88 -0.34 -13.40
C ILE A 3 39.46 -0.72 -12.99
N ILE A 4 39.28 -1.72 -12.11
CA ILE A 4 37.95 -2.20 -11.69
C ILE A 4 37.23 -1.21 -10.76
N THR A 5 37.98 -0.42 -9.97
CA THR A 5 37.42 0.56 -9.04
C THR A 5 36.91 1.85 -9.72
N LEU A 6 37.37 2.16 -10.94
CA LEU A 6 36.90 3.36 -11.66
C LEU A 6 35.56 3.13 -12.37
N LEU A 7 35.28 1.90 -12.81
CA LEU A 7 34.02 1.53 -13.47
C LEU A 7 32.82 1.47 -12.49
N SER A 8 33.05 1.12 -11.23
CA SER A 8 31.99 1.12 -10.20
C SER A 8 31.55 2.52 -9.75
N LEU A 9 32.40 3.54 -9.92
CA LEU A 9 32.08 4.93 -9.60
C LEU A 9 31.13 5.56 -10.64
N PHE A 10 31.19 5.17 -11.91
CA PHE A 10 30.25 5.64 -12.94
C PHE A 10 28.91 4.89 -12.92
N ALA A 11 28.88 3.65 -12.41
CA ALA A 11 27.63 2.92 -12.22
C ALA A 11 26.78 3.49 -11.06
N LEU A 12 27.40 4.07 -10.03
CA LEU A 12 26.69 4.68 -8.90
C LEU A 12 26.20 6.10 -9.18
N ALA A 13 26.89 6.88 -10.03
CA ALA A 13 26.51 8.25 -10.34
C ALA A 13 25.20 8.36 -11.15
N GLY A 14 24.77 7.27 -11.81
CA GLY A 14 23.50 7.21 -12.52
C GLY A 14 22.26 7.09 -11.61
N GLN A 15 22.42 6.81 -10.31
CA GLN A 15 21.29 6.68 -9.38
C GLN A 15 20.84 8.01 -8.74
N ALA A 16 21.51 9.13 -9.05
CA ALA A 16 21.24 10.42 -8.42
C ALA A 16 20.02 11.19 -8.99
N TYR A 17 19.40 10.69 -10.06
CA TYR A 17 18.19 11.26 -10.69
C TYR A 17 17.06 10.25 -10.82
N ALA A 18 16.89 9.38 -9.83
CA ALA A 18 15.66 8.61 -9.73
C ALA A 18 14.64 9.40 -8.91
N LEU A 19 13.41 9.53 -9.42
CA LEU A 19 12.27 10.09 -8.70
C LEU A 19 12.25 9.56 -7.25
N THR A 20 12.40 10.48 -6.30
CA THR A 20 12.39 10.17 -4.87
C THR A 20 11.00 10.43 -4.32
N ILE A 21 10.39 9.41 -3.73
CA ILE A 21 9.02 9.43 -3.25
C ILE A 21 9.06 9.31 -1.72
N ASP A 22 8.53 10.31 -1.02
CA ASP A 22 8.41 10.29 0.44
C ASP A 22 7.10 9.63 0.85
N ILE A 23 7.16 8.37 1.27
CA ILE A 23 6.00 7.60 1.72
C ILE A 23 5.74 7.84 3.22
N GLY A 24 6.71 8.45 3.92
CA GLY A 24 6.67 8.61 5.37
C GLY A 24 6.82 7.28 6.12
N GLY A 25 6.56 7.33 7.43
CA GLY A 25 6.61 6.15 8.31
C GLY A 25 8.02 5.55 8.47
N SER A 26 8.09 4.22 8.59
CA SER A 26 9.34 3.47 8.75
C SER A 26 10.12 3.26 7.44
N VAL A 27 9.47 3.47 6.29
CA VAL A 27 10.05 3.27 4.95
C VAL A 27 10.76 4.54 4.48
N GLY A 28 10.19 5.72 4.75
CA GLY A 28 10.79 7.01 4.39
C GLY A 28 10.83 7.26 2.89
N ASN A 29 11.97 7.73 2.39
CA ASN A 29 12.17 8.04 0.98
C ASN A 29 12.55 6.78 0.19
N VAL A 30 11.78 6.49 -0.86
CA VAL A 30 12.05 5.37 -1.78
C VAL A 30 12.26 5.87 -3.20
N SER A 31 13.02 5.11 -3.99
CA SER A 31 13.10 5.33 -5.43
C SER A 31 11.85 4.83 -6.14
N ALA A 32 11.59 5.30 -7.36
CA ALA A 32 10.52 4.74 -8.20
C ALA A 32 10.67 3.23 -8.45
N ALA A 33 11.90 2.71 -8.53
CA ALA A 33 12.15 1.27 -8.70
C ALA A 33 11.75 0.47 -7.46
N ASP A 34 11.99 1.03 -6.27
CA ASP A 34 11.67 0.39 -4.99
C ASP A 34 10.21 0.62 -4.56
N PHE A 35 9.47 1.48 -5.26
CA PHE A 35 8.08 1.81 -4.93
C PHE A 35 7.16 0.57 -4.97
N LEU A 36 7.42 -0.35 -5.90
CA LEU A 36 6.67 -1.60 -6.07
C LEU A 36 7.41 -2.82 -5.52
N ASP A 37 8.57 -2.64 -4.88
CA ASP A 37 9.35 -3.72 -4.29
C ASP A 37 8.81 -4.07 -2.90
N VAL A 38 7.69 -4.78 -2.88
CA VAL A 38 6.99 -5.20 -1.66
C VAL A 38 7.46 -6.58 -1.21
N LEU A 39 7.61 -6.76 0.12
CA LEU A 39 8.12 -8.01 0.70
C LEU A 39 7.10 -9.15 0.70
N ASP A 40 5.81 -8.84 0.55
CA ASP A 40 4.75 -9.83 0.59
C ASP A 40 4.70 -10.62 -0.71
N THR A 41 5.21 -11.85 -0.66
CA THR A 41 5.28 -12.75 -1.81
C THR A 41 3.91 -13.22 -2.26
N ASP A 42 2.92 -13.32 -1.36
CA ASP A 42 1.60 -13.82 -1.70
C ASP A 42 0.82 -12.78 -2.51
N LEU A 43 0.96 -11.50 -2.15
CA LEU A 43 0.43 -10.38 -2.93
C LEU A 43 1.08 -10.29 -4.32
N LEU A 44 2.39 -10.50 -4.39
CA LEU A 44 3.11 -10.51 -5.68
C LEU A 44 2.69 -11.66 -6.60
N VAL A 45 2.23 -12.78 -6.05
CA VAL A 45 1.70 -13.90 -6.86
C VAL A 45 0.31 -13.57 -7.40
N VAL A 46 -0.58 -13.00 -6.59
CA VAL A 46 -1.95 -12.65 -7.02
C VAL A 46 -1.93 -11.47 -7.99
N CYS A 47 -1.14 -10.46 -7.71
CA CYS A 47 -1.04 -9.22 -8.49
C CYS A 47 0.15 -9.21 -9.47
N GLN A 48 0.65 -10.38 -9.84
CA GLN A 48 1.86 -10.53 -10.63
C GLN A 48 1.79 -9.76 -11.94
N ASP A 49 0.72 -9.91 -12.70
CA ASP A 49 0.60 -9.31 -14.03
C ASP A 49 0.56 -7.77 -14.01
N PRO A 50 -0.34 -7.11 -13.25
CA PRO A 50 -0.36 -5.65 -13.20
C PRO A 50 0.92 -5.08 -12.60
N CYS A 51 1.48 -5.72 -11.57
CA CYS A 51 2.72 -5.24 -10.95
C CYS A 51 3.96 -5.47 -11.82
N ARG A 52 4.05 -6.59 -12.52
CA ARG A 52 5.11 -6.83 -13.51
C ARG A 52 5.07 -5.79 -14.64
N ASN A 53 3.89 -5.47 -15.16
CA ASN A 53 3.75 -4.47 -16.20
C ASN A 53 4.19 -3.07 -15.70
N ALA A 54 3.80 -2.71 -14.49
CA ALA A 54 4.22 -1.46 -13.87
C ALA A 54 5.75 -1.40 -13.66
N THR A 55 6.35 -2.47 -13.13
CA THR A 55 7.80 -2.56 -12.94
C THR A 55 8.56 -2.47 -14.27
N ILE A 56 8.07 -3.11 -15.34
CA ILE A 56 8.66 -2.99 -16.68
C ILE A 56 8.59 -1.55 -17.18
N LEU A 57 7.46 -0.85 -17.01
CA LEU A 57 7.34 0.56 -17.41
C LEU A 57 8.28 1.46 -16.62
N ILE A 58 8.39 1.27 -15.31
CA ILE A 58 9.35 2.01 -14.46
C ILE A 58 10.78 1.77 -14.94
N GLN A 59 11.16 0.51 -15.20
CA GLN A 59 12.49 0.15 -15.71
C GLN A 59 12.76 0.75 -17.09
N ASN A 60 11.76 0.77 -17.99
CA ASN A 60 11.89 1.37 -19.31
C ASN A 60 12.04 2.90 -19.24
N CYS A 61 11.45 3.56 -18.25
CA CYS A 61 11.64 4.98 -18.00
C CYS A 61 13.03 5.28 -17.39
N GLY A 62 13.61 4.35 -16.64
CA GLY A 62 14.93 4.53 -16.02
C GLY A 62 14.94 5.71 -15.06
N THR A 63 15.73 6.74 -15.37
CA THR A 63 15.86 7.98 -14.60
C THR A 63 15.15 9.18 -15.25
N ASP A 64 14.29 8.94 -16.25
CA ASP A 64 13.49 9.99 -16.87
C ASP A 64 12.22 10.22 -16.04
N ASP A 65 12.27 11.23 -15.17
CA ASP A 65 11.13 11.62 -14.33
C ASP A 65 9.91 12.04 -15.14
N LEU A 66 10.08 12.55 -16.38
CA LEU A 66 8.94 12.89 -17.24
C LEU A 66 8.22 11.62 -17.70
N CYS A 67 8.98 10.56 -17.99
CA CYS A 67 8.45 9.24 -18.31
C CYS A 67 7.81 8.57 -17.08
N LEU A 68 8.46 8.62 -15.93
CA LEU A 68 7.94 8.07 -14.66
C LEU A 68 6.63 8.75 -14.25
N CYS A 69 6.52 10.05 -14.47
CA CYS A 69 5.33 10.84 -14.18
C CYS A 69 4.32 10.90 -15.35
N GLY A 70 4.57 10.13 -16.41
CA GLY A 70 3.67 10.03 -17.54
C GLY A 70 2.36 9.31 -17.18
N PRO A 71 1.23 9.65 -17.83
CA PRO A 71 -0.08 9.09 -17.50
C PRO A 71 -0.13 7.57 -17.67
N LEU A 72 0.61 7.01 -18.64
CA LEU A 72 0.70 5.56 -18.85
C LEU A 72 1.38 4.86 -17.67
N THR A 73 2.50 5.39 -17.20
CA THR A 73 3.24 4.83 -16.07
C THR A 73 2.41 4.91 -14.79
N VAL A 74 1.83 6.08 -14.51
CA VAL A 74 0.98 6.32 -13.34
C VAL A 74 -0.23 5.39 -13.33
N THR A 75 -0.96 5.29 -14.43
CA THR A 75 -2.14 4.41 -14.51
C THR A 75 -1.78 2.94 -14.31
N THR A 76 -0.61 2.51 -14.78
CA THR A 76 -0.17 1.12 -14.61
C THR A 76 0.29 0.85 -13.17
N ILE A 77 0.98 1.81 -12.53
CA ILE A 77 1.32 1.75 -11.10
C ILE A 77 0.03 1.69 -10.26
N THR A 78 -0.94 2.55 -10.54
CA THR A 78 -2.23 2.55 -9.85
C THR A 78 -2.97 1.23 -10.05
N ALA A 79 -2.91 0.61 -11.24
CA ALA A 79 -3.53 -0.69 -11.47
C ALA A 79 -2.89 -1.82 -10.62
N CYS A 80 -1.58 -1.81 -10.44
CA CYS A 80 -0.89 -2.73 -9.53
C CYS A 80 -1.32 -2.48 -8.07
N GLN A 81 -1.37 -1.22 -7.65
CA GLN A 81 -1.82 -0.83 -6.31
C GLN A 81 -3.30 -1.17 -6.06
N GLN A 82 -4.15 -1.04 -7.08
CA GLN A 82 -5.55 -1.44 -7.03
C GLN A 82 -5.69 -2.94 -6.80
N CYS A 83 -4.94 -3.77 -7.54
CA CYS A 83 -4.95 -5.21 -7.33
C CYS A 83 -4.53 -5.58 -5.89
N MET A 84 -3.45 -4.96 -5.39
CA MET A 84 -3.00 -5.22 -4.02
C MET A 84 -4.05 -4.80 -2.98
N PHE A 85 -4.71 -3.66 -3.20
CA PHE A 85 -5.78 -3.20 -2.34
C PHE A 85 -7.00 -4.14 -2.35
N ASP A 86 -7.39 -4.63 -3.54
CA ASP A 86 -8.50 -5.56 -3.70
C ASP A 86 -8.21 -6.90 -2.98
N ASP A 87 -6.99 -7.44 -3.11
CA ASP A 87 -6.58 -8.68 -2.42
C ASP A 87 -6.54 -8.50 -0.88
N LEU A 88 -6.05 -7.36 -0.38
CA LEU A 88 -6.09 -7.05 1.05
C LEU A 88 -7.52 -6.99 1.58
N ILE A 89 -8.44 -6.39 0.80
CA ILE A 89 -9.86 -6.33 1.13
C ILE A 89 -10.47 -7.74 1.17
N ASP A 90 -10.21 -8.57 0.16
CA ASP A 90 -10.75 -9.93 0.07
C ASP A 90 -10.27 -10.82 1.22
N ARG A 91 -9.04 -10.61 1.69
CA ARG A 91 -8.45 -11.34 2.83
C ARG A 91 -8.81 -10.76 4.18
N PHE A 92 -9.47 -9.60 4.23
CA PHE A 92 -9.65 -8.81 5.45
C PHE A 92 -8.33 -8.62 6.21
N ALA A 93 -7.25 -8.34 5.48
CA ALA A 93 -5.90 -8.25 6.00
C ALA A 93 -5.37 -6.81 5.89
N GLU A 94 -4.51 -6.45 6.84
CA GLU A 94 -3.73 -5.22 6.78
C GLU A 94 -2.29 -5.59 6.40
N SER A 95 -1.68 -4.83 5.49
CA SER A 95 -0.26 -4.99 5.20
C SER A 95 0.58 -4.21 6.22
N THR A 96 1.69 -4.80 6.66
CA THR A 96 2.68 -4.09 7.46
C THR A 96 3.54 -3.12 6.63
N ASP A 97 3.50 -3.26 5.30
CA ASP A 97 4.22 -2.40 4.38
C ASP A 97 3.31 -1.24 3.92
N PRO A 98 3.67 0.03 4.23
CA PRO A 98 2.84 1.20 3.89
C PRO A 98 2.74 1.47 2.39
N ARG A 99 3.47 0.72 1.54
CA ARG A 99 3.44 0.82 0.07
C ARG A 99 2.34 -0.01 -0.57
N VAL A 100 1.85 -1.05 0.11
CA VAL A 100 0.89 -2.01 -0.45
C VAL A 100 -0.52 -1.44 -0.41
N GLY A 101 -1.17 -1.32 -1.56
CA GLY A 101 -2.58 -0.92 -1.67
C GLY A 101 -2.86 0.47 -1.07
N SER A 102 -1.88 1.38 -1.12
CA SER A 102 -1.87 2.59 -0.31
C SER A 102 -2.17 3.85 -1.13
N ALA A 103 -3.34 4.44 -0.89
CA ALA A 103 -3.72 5.71 -1.52
C ALA A 103 -2.79 6.87 -1.10
N SER A 104 -2.26 6.84 0.13
CA SER A 104 -1.25 7.79 0.59
C SER A 104 0.06 7.63 -0.17
N ALA A 105 0.50 6.41 -0.47
CA ALA A 105 1.71 6.17 -1.26
C ALA A 105 1.55 6.68 -2.71
N LEU A 106 0.37 6.50 -3.32
CA LEU A 106 0.06 7.06 -4.63
C LEU A 106 0.00 8.61 -4.62
N THR A 107 -0.49 9.20 -3.53
CA THR A 107 -0.49 10.66 -3.35
C THR A 107 0.94 11.20 -3.19
N ALA A 108 1.80 10.49 -2.47
CA ALA A 108 3.22 10.80 -2.38
C ALA A 108 3.91 10.72 -3.76
N TYR A 109 3.59 9.69 -4.57
CA TYR A 109 4.08 9.59 -5.94
C TYR A 109 3.65 10.80 -6.79
N GLY A 110 2.38 11.20 -6.69
CA GLY A 110 1.86 12.41 -7.34
C GLY A 110 2.59 13.69 -6.92
N THR A 111 2.89 13.81 -5.63
CA THR A 111 3.61 14.96 -5.07
C THR A 111 5.07 14.99 -5.56
N ALA A 112 5.74 13.84 -5.59
CA ALA A 112 7.09 13.70 -6.14
C ALA A 112 7.14 14.14 -7.61
N CYS A 113 6.14 13.74 -8.41
CA CYS A 113 6.04 14.15 -9.81
C CYS A 113 5.83 15.66 -10.00
N SER A 114 5.01 16.28 -9.15
CA SER A 114 4.86 17.74 -9.16
C SER A 114 6.16 18.46 -8.75
N SER A 115 6.95 17.84 -7.87
CA SER A 115 8.18 18.44 -7.35
C SER A 115 9.35 18.29 -8.31
N SER A 116 9.47 17.15 -9.01
CA SER A 116 10.62 16.88 -9.89
C SER A 116 10.46 17.49 -11.29
N VAL A 117 9.29 17.31 -11.91
CA VAL A 117 9.06 17.71 -13.32
C VAL A 117 7.88 18.66 -13.50
N ASN A 118 7.33 19.19 -12.40
CA ASN A 118 6.14 20.06 -12.43
C ASN A 118 4.93 19.42 -13.15
N ALA A 119 4.85 18.08 -13.12
CA ALA A 119 3.73 17.33 -13.68
C ALA A 119 2.64 17.18 -12.63
N THR A 120 1.45 17.70 -12.91
CA THR A 120 0.29 17.53 -12.05
C THR A 120 -0.46 16.27 -12.46
N ILE A 121 -0.41 15.24 -11.62
CA ILE A 121 -1.18 14.02 -11.82
C ILE A 121 -2.61 14.25 -11.33
N PRO A 122 -3.64 14.03 -12.18
CA PRO A 122 -5.03 14.14 -11.76
C PRO A 122 -5.33 13.16 -10.63
N SER A 123 -6.07 13.60 -9.60
CA SER A 123 -6.41 12.75 -8.45
C SER A 123 -7.15 11.48 -8.85
N GLN A 124 -7.94 11.51 -9.93
CA GLN A 124 -8.66 10.35 -10.44
C GLN A 124 -7.73 9.22 -10.92
N MET A 125 -6.48 9.52 -11.28
CA MET A 125 -5.50 8.52 -11.71
C MET A 125 -4.74 7.87 -10.55
N ILE A 126 -4.82 8.44 -9.35
CA ILE A 126 -4.10 7.98 -8.14
C ILE A 126 -5.05 7.62 -6.99
N THR A 127 -6.36 7.61 -7.26
CA THR A 127 -7.37 7.22 -6.28
C THR A 127 -7.69 5.74 -6.45
N LEU A 128 -7.44 4.96 -5.40
CA LEU A 128 -7.89 3.57 -5.32
C LEU A 128 -9.40 3.52 -5.11
N GLN A 129 -10.06 2.62 -5.83
CA GLN A 129 -11.50 2.38 -5.69
C GLN A 129 -11.74 1.19 -4.81
N VAL A 130 -12.86 1.20 -4.10
CA VAL A 130 -13.31 0.03 -3.36
C VAL A 130 -13.96 -0.96 -4.34
N PRO A 131 -13.66 -2.27 -4.27
CA PRO A 131 -14.31 -3.30 -5.08
C PRO A 131 -15.84 -3.22 -4.95
N SER A 132 -16.55 -3.33 -6.07
CA SER A 132 -18.02 -3.28 -6.07
C SER A 132 -18.70 -4.40 -5.27
N ASN A 133 -17.98 -5.47 -4.98
CA ASN A 133 -18.39 -6.63 -4.20
C ASN A 133 -18.05 -6.52 -2.70
N TRP A 134 -17.43 -5.43 -2.25
CA TRP A 134 -17.13 -5.24 -0.84
C TRP A 134 -18.26 -4.47 -0.14
N ASP A 135 -18.97 -5.16 0.75
CA ASP A 135 -20.05 -4.58 1.58
C ASP A 135 -19.54 -3.71 2.75
N GLY A 136 -18.24 -3.39 2.77
CA GLY A 136 -17.61 -2.64 3.83
C GLY A 136 -17.26 -3.48 5.06
N PRO A 137 -16.59 -2.87 6.06
CA PRO A 137 -16.40 -3.51 7.34
C PRO A 137 -17.78 -3.77 7.95
N TYR A 138 -18.07 -5.05 8.24
CA TYR A 138 -19.31 -5.43 8.92
C TYR A 138 -19.27 -4.86 10.34
N LEU A 139 -19.78 -3.64 10.49
CA LEU A 139 -20.10 -3.08 11.79
C LEU A 139 -21.28 -3.87 12.31
N VAL A 140 -21.02 -4.88 13.13
CA VAL A 140 -22.04 -5.51 13.97
C VAL A 140 -22.46 -4.47 15.00
N VAL A 141 -23.25 -3.49 14.58
CA VAL A 141 -23.96 -2.61 15.49
C VAL A 141 -25.07 -3.47 16.06
N LEU A 142 -24.81 -4.10 17.21
CA LEU A 142 -25.89 -4.73 17.95
C LEU A 142 -26.93 -3.64 18.19
N SER A 143 -28.15 -3.88 17.73
CA SER A 143 -29.26 -3.02 18.08
C SER A 143 -29.32 -2.88 19.60
N LEU A 144 -29.76 -1.72 20.10
CA LEU A 144 -29.97 -1.48 21.54
C LEU A 144 -30.58 -2.69 22.28
N PRO A 145 -31.65 -3.35 21.76
CA PRO A 145 -32.20 -4.54 22.41
C PRO A 145 -31.24 -5.75 22.39
N ALA A 146 -30.52 -6.01 21.29
CA ALA A 146 -29.56 -7.11 21.25
C ALA A 146 -28.41 -6.89 22.24
N THR A 147 -27.92 -5.65 22.36
CA THR A 147 -26.86 -5.27 23.31
C THR A 147 -27.33 -5.51 24.75
N ALA A 148 -28.56 -5.09 25.08
CA ALA A 148 -29.12 -5.28 26.42
C ALA A 148 -29.20 -6.76 26.81
N VAL A 149 -29.60 -7.63 25.89
CA VAL A 149 -29.69 -9.08 26.12
C VAL A 149 -28.30 -9.69 26.37
N VAL A 150 -27.31 -9.34 25.55
CA VAL A 150 -25.93 -9.86 25.69
C VAL A 150 -25.30 -9.40 27.01
N VAL A 151 -25.48 -8.13 27.38
CA VAL A 151 -24.98 -7.59 28.65
C VAL A 151 -25.66 -8.25 29.85
N ALA A 152 -26.99 -8.46 29.80
CA ALA A 152 -27.72 -9.12 30.87
C ALA A 152 -27.28 -10.58 31.05
N ALA A 153 -27.12 -11.32 29.95
CA ALA A 153 -26.62 -12.68 29.99
C ALA A 153 -25.19 -12.75 30.57
N GLY A 154 -24.30 -11.85 30.14
CA GLY A 154 -22.94 -11.74 30.66
C GLY A 154 -22.92 -11.41 32.16
N ALA A 155 -23.77 -10.48 32.61
CA ALA A 155 -23.89 -10.10 34.02
C ALA A 155 -24.41 -11.25 34.90
N LEU A 156 -25.39 -12.02 34.43
CA LEU A 156 -25.93 -13.17 35.16
C LEU A 156 -24.89 -14.28 35.27
N LEU A 157 -24.23 -14.63 34.16
CA LEU A 157 -23.20 -15.67 34.15
C LEU A 157 -21.99 -15.26 34.99
N GLY A 158 -21.45 -14.05 34.78
CA GLY A 158 -20.32 -13.53 35.55
C GLY A 158 -20.65 -13.36 37.04
N GLY A 159 -21.84 -12.84 37.36
CA GLY A 159 -22.31 -12.70 38.74
C GLY A 159 -22.48 -14.05 39.44
N SER A 160 -23.03 -15.06 38.75
CA SER A 160 -23.16 -16.41 39.31
C SER A 160 -21.80 -17.07 39.58
N ALA A 161 -20.82 -16.89 38.68
CA ALA A 161 -19.47 -17.40 38.86
C ALA A 161 -18.77 -16.74 40.05
N LEU A 162 -18.90 -15.41 40.20
CA LEU A 162 -18.36 -14.67 41.35
C LEU A 162 -18.98 -15.12 42.68
N LEU A 163 -20.30 -15.34 42.71
CA LEU A 163 -20.99 -15.84 43.90
C LEU A 163 -20.51 -17.24 44.29
N LEU A 164 -20.34 -18.14 43.31
CA LEU A 164 -19.79 -19.48 43.55
C LEU A 164 -18.37 -19.41 44.10
N LEU A 165 -17.48 -18.62 43.47
CA LEU A 165 -16.10 -18.44 43.92
C LEU A 165 -15.98 -17.78 45.30
N SER A 166 -16.90 -16.88 45.65
CA SER A 166 -16.90 -16.21 46.96
C SER A 166 -17.43 -17.07 48.09
N ASN A 167 -18.03 -18.23 47.77
CA ASN A 167 -18.58 -19.18 48.74
C ASN A 167 -17.84 -20.54 48.71
N MET A 168 -16.72 -20.63 48.01
CA MET A 168 -15.72 -21.70 48.18
C MET A 168 -14.64 -21.27 49.16
#